data_AF-A0A5J9TI15-F1
#
_entry.id   AF-A0A5J9TI15-F1
#
_cell.length_a   1.000
_cell.length_b   1.000
_cell.length_c   1.000
_cell.angle_alpha   90.00
_cell.angle_beta   90.00
_cell.angle_gamma   90.00
#
_symmetry.space_group_name_H-M   'P 1'
#
loop_
_entity.id
_entity.type
_entity.pdbx_description
1 polymer ?
#
loop_
_entity_poly.entity_id
_entity_poly.type
_entity_poly.pdbx_seq_one_letter_code
_entity_poly.pdbx_strand_id
1 'polypeptide(L)'
;MAAHMAAIFVLLLLLPVPSSSFHLTFKLNGHVYPGGCGYDQSGEEQEQPVDGILGLGRGSPVSLISQLMKENIITKDVIAHCISADGGGFLHIGDYEHSSADGVQLNLKGTMIRNNMNVVFDSGSAFTFFDSQTYQATNDAVTGSLGNSLTPVADTEFELCWKGSNKFKSVGEVKSFFKPIFLIFRFGKKKATFDIPPENYLFIVSTS
;
A
#
# COMPACT_ATOMS: atom_id res chain seq x y z
N MET A 1 -17.37 -40.52 9.52
CA MET A 1 -17.72 -39.08 9.58
C MET A 1 -16.48 -38.16 9.53
N ALA A 2 -15.44 -38.53 8.76
CA ALA A 2 -14.17 -37.77 8.71
C ALA A 2 -13.85 -37.18 7.33
N ALA A 3 -14.58 -37.58 6.28
CA ALA A 3 -14.31 -37.15 4.90
C ALA A 3 -14.97 -35.81 4.51
N HIS A 4 -15.99 -35.34 5.24
CA HIS A 4 -16.66 -34.07 4.94
C HIS A 4 -16.00 -32.83 5.55
N MET A 5 -15.14 -32.99 6.57
CA MET A 5 -14.46 -31.84 7.21
C MET A 5 -13.22 -31.38 6.43
N ALA A 6 -12.58 -32.28 5.68
CA ALA A 6 -11.40 -31.95 4.87
C ALA A 6 -11.74 -31.14 3.62
N ALA A 7 -12.88 -31.42 2.98
CA ALA A 7 -13.31 -30.71 1.77
C ALA A 7 -13.74 -29.26 2.04
N ILE A 8 -14.26 -28.96 3.24
CA ILE A 8 -14.64 -27.61 3.65
C ILE A 8 -13.41 -26.73 3.92
N PHE A 9 -12.32 -27.32 4.45
CA PHE A 9 -11.11 -26.57 4.78
C PHE A 9 -10.29 -26.18 3.55
N VAL A 10 -10.29 -27.00 2.50
CA VAL A 10 -9.63 -26.67 1.21
C VAL A 10 -10.38 -25.55 0.47
N LEU A 11 -11.70 -25.44 0.65
CA LEU A 11 -12.51 -24.39 0.01
C LEU A 11 -12.31 -23.00 0.64
N LEU A 12 -11.84 -22.92 1.89
CA LEU A 12 -11.58 -21.66 2.60
C LEU A 12 -10.22 -21.02 2.26
N LEU A 13 -9.30 -21.76 1.62
CA LEU A 13 -8.02 -21.23 1.12
C LEU A 13 -8.13 -20.56 -0.26
N LEU A 14 -9.32 -20.59 -0.88
CA LEU A 14 -9.62 -19.93 -2.15
C LEU A 14 -10.46 -18.65 -1.97
N LEU A 15 -10.70 -18.21 -0.73
CA LEU A 15 -11.29 -16.90 -0.54
C LEU A 15 -10.20 -15.87 -0.87
N PRO A 16 -10.41 -14.98 -1.86
CA PRO A 16 -9.47 -13.92 -2.13
C PRO A 16 -9.25 -13.17 -0.82
N VAL A 17 -7.99 -13.09 -0.38
CA VAL A 17 -7.60 -12.09 0.62
C VAL A 17 -8.20 -10.79 0.10
N PRO A 18 -9.04 -10.08 0.88
CA PRO A 18 -9.57 -8.81 0.42
C PRO A 18 -8.38 -7.87 0.28
N SER A 19 -7.79 -7.85 -0.91
CA SER A 19 -6.85 -6.85 -1.31
C SER A 19 -7.68 -5.59 -1.34
N SER A 20 -7.47 -4.72 -0.36
CA SER A 20 -8.08 -3.40 -0.30
C SER A 20 -7.45 -2.50 -1.36
N SER A 21 -7.48 -2.95 -2.62
CA SER A 21 -7.15 -2.16 -3.79
C SER A 21 -8.36 -1.29 -4.11
N PHE A 22 -8.26 -0.02 -3.71
CA PHE A 22 -9.26 0.97 -4.03
C PHE A 22 -9.10 1.43 -5.48
N HIS A 23 -10.17 1.32 -6.26
CA HIS A 23 -10.16 1.70 -7.67
C HIS A 23 -11.09 2.91 -7.88
N LEU A 24 -10.60 3.92 -8.60
CA LEU A 24 -11.44 4.99 -9.12
C LEU A 24 -12.06 4.51 -10.43
N THR A 25 -13.37 4.27 -10.44
CA THR A 25 -14.08 3.86 -11.66
C THR A 25 -14.53 5.08 -12.46
N PHE A 26 -14.05 5.20 -13.70
CA PHE A 26 -14.52 6.18 -14.66
C PHE A 26 -15.31 5.46 -15.75
N LYS A 27 -16.53 5.91 -16.05
CA LYS A 27 -17.25 5.43 -17.25
C LYS A 27 -16.63 6.05 -18.49
N LEU A 28 -15.92 5.25 -19.28
CA LEU A 28 -15.42 5.68 -20.59
C LEU A 28 -16.51 5.39 -21.63
N ASN A 29 -17.08 6.45 -22.22
CA ASN A 29 -17.97 6.31 -23.37
C ASN A 29 -17.16 6.49 -24.66
N GLY A 30 -16.64 5.41 -25.26
CA GLY A 30 -15.97 5.45 -26.56
C GLY A 30 -14.73 4.56 -26.71
N HIS A 31 -14.15 4.56 -27.91
CA HIS A 31 -13.03 3.69 -28.30
C HIS A 31 -11.75 3.97 -27.49
N VAL A 32 -11.47 3.03 -26.59
CA VAL A 32 -10.22 2.56 -25.97
C VAL A 32 -8.96 3.38 -26.33
N TYR A 33 -8.32 3.96 -25.29
CA TYR A 33 -6.91 4.39 -25.32
C TYR A 33 -6.03 3.32 -26.00
N PRO A 34 -4.98 3.65 -26.77
CA PRO A 34 -4.10 2.62 -27.31
C PRO A 34 -3.45 1.84 -26.17
N GLY A 35 -4.03 0.68 -25.85
CA GLY A 35 -3.57 -0.25 -24.83
C GLY A 35 -2.48 -1.13 -25.43
N GLY A 36 -1.35 -1.24 -24.73
CA GLY A 36 -0.36 -2.29 -25.00
C GLY A 36 -0.88 -3.64 -24.51
N CYS A 37 -0.50 -4.72 -25.19
CA CYS A 37 -0.73 -6.08 -24.70
C CYS A 37 0.53 -6.59 -23.98
N GLY A 38 0.35 -7.27 -22.85
CA GLY A 38 1.39 -8.06 -22.21
C GLY A 38 1.17 -9.54 -22.55
N TYR A 39 2.21 -10.22 -23.03
CA TYR A 39 2.20 -11.68 -23.22
C TYR A 39 2.77 -12.38 -21.98
N ASP A 40 2.43 -13.65 -21.79
CA ASP A 40 2.97 -14.54 -20.74
C ASP A 40 2.75 -14.06 -19.29
N GLN A 41 1.62 -13.41 -19.02
CA GLN A 41 1.24 -13.04 -17.65
C GLN A 41 0.90 -14.30 -16.85
N SER A 42 1.58 -14.49 -15.71
CA SER A 42 1.27 -15.56 -14.76
C SER A 42 0.39 -14.99 -13.63
N GLY A 43 -0.74 -15.65 -13.36
CA GLY A 43 -1.73 -15.26 -12.36
C GLY A 43 -3.08 -15.93 -12.64
N GLU A 44 -3.96 -16.02 -11.63
CA GLU A 44 -5.34 -16.48 -11.84
C GLU A 44 -6.11 -15.45 -12.69
N GLU A 45 -6.82 -15.91 -13.75
CA GLU A 45 -7.77 -15.09 -14.50
C GLU A 45 -8.94 -14.72 -13.59
N GLN A 46 -8.83 -13.57 -12.92
CA GLN A 46 -9.92 -13.00 -12.15
C GLN A 46 -10.60 -11.94 -13.02
N GLU A 47 -11.91 -12.08 -13.26
CA GLU A 47 -12.71 -11.01 -13.87
C GLU A 47 -12.58 -9.75 -13.01
N GLN A 48 -11.88 -8.75 -13.55
CA GLN A 48 -11.69 -7.47 -12.87
C GLN A 48 -12.92 -6.61 -13.16
N PRO A 49 -13.47 -5.89 -12.17
CA PRO A 49 -14.66 -5.04 -12.34
C PRO A 49 -14.37 -3.75 -13.13
N VAL A 50 -13.22 -3.66 -13.81
CA VAL A 50 -12.74 -2.48 -14.51
C VAL A 50 -12.24 -2.86 -15.91
N ASP A 51 -12.52 -2.00 -16.89
CA ASP A 51 -12.16 -2.23 -18.30
C ASP A 51 -10.68 -1.89 -18.63
N GLY A 52 -9.88 -1.50 -17.63
CA GLY A 52 -8.47 -1.19 -17.83
C GLY A 52 -7.80 -0.38 -16.72
N ILE A 53 -6.54 -0.03 -16.95
CA ILE A 53 -5.68 0.73 -16.03
C ILE A 53 -5.35 2.09 -16.65
N LEU A 54 -5.54 3.16 -15.87
CA LEU A 54 -5.15 4.50 -16.26
C LEU A 54 -3.76 4.85 -15.71
N GLY A 55 -2.76 4.86 -16.58
CA GLY A 55 -1.38 5.19 -16.21
C GLY A 55 -1.20 6.68 -15.88
N LEU A 56 -0.93 6.99 -14.60
CA LEU A 56 -0.67 8.34 -14.08
C LEU A 56 0.83 8.65 -13.89
N GLY A 57 1.71 7.77 -14.38
CA GLY A 57 3.16 7.94 -14.27
C GLY A 57 3.68 9.17 -15.02
N ARG A 58 4.70 9.83 -14.46
CA ARG A 58 5.37 10.99 -15.05
C ARG A 58 6.43 10.60 -16.08
N GLY A 59 6.71 11.52 -17.01
CA GLY A 59 7.86 11.43 -17.92
C GLY A 59 7.68 10.58 -19.18
N SER A 60 6.53 9.93 -19.36
CA SER A 60 6.21 9.20 -20.59
C SER A 60 5.34 10.05 -21.53
N PRO A 61 5.69 10.21 -22.83
CA PRO A 61 4.88 10.93 -23.80
C PRO A 61 3.46 10.38 -23.98
N VAL A 62 3.23 9.13 -23.59
CA VAL A 62 1.92 8.47 -23.66
C VAL A 62 1.14 8.54 -22.35
N SER A 63 1.68 9.15 -21.29
CA SER A 63 0.93 9.36 -20.04
C SER A 63 -0.27 10.29 -20.27
N LEU A 64 -1.33 10.12 -19.48
CA LEU A 64 -2.51 10.99 -19.55
C LEU A 64 -2.13 12.48 -19.44
N ILE A 65 -1.25 12.81 -18.48
CA ILE A 65 -0.79 14.19 -18.26
C ILE A 65 -0.07 14.73 -19.51
N SER A 66 0.87 13.97 -20.07
CA SER A 66 1.63 14.42 -21.24
C SER A 66 0.73 14.64 -22.46
N GLN A 67 -0.30 13.81 -22.63
CA GLN A 67 -1.30 13.99 -23.69
C GLN A 67 -2.14 15.26 -23.47
N LEU A 68 -2.64 15.50 -22.25
CA LEU A 68 -3.43 16.70 -21.92
C LEU A 68 -2.62 17.99 -22.07
N MET A 69 -1.35 17.98 -21.67
CA MET A 69 -0.44 19.11 -21.87
C MET A 69 -0.18 19.38 -23.35
N LYS A 70 0.01 18.33 -24.17
CA LYS A 70 0.21 18.46 -25.62
C LYS A 70 -0.97 19.12 -26.32
N GLU A 71 -2.19 18.82 -25.88
CA GLU A 71 -3.43 19.43 -26.38
C GLU A 71 -3.73 20.81 -25.75
N ASN A 72 -2.82 21.34 -24.92
CA ASN A 72 -2.98 22.61 -24.19
C ASN A 72 -4.22 22.67 -23.28
N ILE A 73 -4.70 21.53 -22.78
CA ILE A 73 -5.84 21.47 -21.85
C ILE A 73 -5.41 21.85 -20.43
N ILE A 74 -4.18 21.50 -20.05
CA ILE A 74 -3.56 21.83 -18.76
C ILE A 74 -2.17 22.42 -18.99
N THR A 75 -1.71 23.28 -18.09
CA THR A 75 -0.38 23.89 -18.20
C THR A 75 0.64 23.35 -17.20
N LYS A 76 0.16 22.64 -16.16
CA LYS A 76 0.99 22.06 -15.11
C LYS A 76 0.91 20.54 -15.13
N ASP A 77 2.06 19.88 -15.06
CA ASP A 77 2.17 18.46 -14.74
C ASP A 77 1.95 18.28 -13.23
N VAL A 78 0.69 18.21 -12.80
CA VAL A 78 0.34 17.95 -11.40
C VAL A 78 -0.85 17.00 -11.34
N ILE A 79 -0.75 16.02 -10.45
CA ILE A 79 -1.84 15.13 -10.06
C ILE A 79 -2.04 15.29 -8.56
N ALA A 80 -3.29 15.50 -8.16
CA ALA A 80 -3.71 15.39 -6.77
C ALA A 80 -4.86 14.39 -6.70
N HIS A 81 -4.80 13.45 -5.77
CA HIS A 81 -5.88 12.49 -5.56
C HIS A 81 -6.25 12.46 -4.08
N CYS A 82 -7.53 12.29 -3.82
CA CYS A 82 -8.05 11.99 -2.50
C CYS A 82 -8.76 10.65 -2.56
N ILE A 83 -8.24 9.69 -1.81
CA ILE A 83 -8.82 8.36 -1.67
C ILE A 83 -9.74 8.39 -0.44
N SER A 84 -10.98 7.91 -0.60
CA SER A 84 -11.97 7.84 0.48
C SER A 84 -12.63 6.47 0.49
N ALA A 85 -12.69 5.83 1.66
CA ALA A 85 -13.36 4.55 1.84
C ALA A 85 -14.90 4.67 1.80
N ASP A 86 -15.43 5.84 2.16
CA ASP A 86 -16.87 6.10 2.28
C ASP A 86 -17.46 6.75 1.01
N GLY A 87 -16.69 6.79 -0.08
CA GLY A 87 -17.04 7.52 -1.30
C GLY A 87 -16.64 9.01 -1.26
N GLY A 88 -16.82 9.71 -2.38
CA GLY A 88 -16.48 11.14 -2.50
C GLY A 88 -14.99 11.46 -2.71
N GLY A 89 -14.16 10.45 -2.97
CA GLY A 89 -12.78 10.66 -3.44
C GLY A 89 -12.75 11.42 -4.77
N PHE A 90 -11.63 12.09 -5.05
CA PHE A 90 -11.46 12.86 -6.28
C PHE A 90 -10.07 12.66 -6.88
N LEU A 91 -9.98 12.84 -8.19
CA LEU A 91 -8.74 12.94 -8.93
C LEU A 91 -8.72 14.30 -9.64
N HIS A 92 -7.73 15.11 -9.32
CA HIS A 92 -7.48 16.42 -9.92
C HIS A 92 -6.18 16.38 -10.74
N ILE A 93 -6.22 16.97 -11.93
CA ILE A 93 -5.12 16.99 -12.89
C ILE A 93 -4.95 18.43 -13.38
N GLY A 94 -3.72 18.96 -13.37
CA GLY A 94 -3.42 20.28 -13.93
C GLY A 94 -3.15 21.36 -12.89
N ASP A 95 -3.66 22.57 -13.10
CA ASP A 95 -3.16 23.85 -12.56
C ASP A 95 -3.37 24.06 -11.04
N TYR A 96 -2.81 23.16 -10.23
CA TYR A 96 -2.77 23.21 -8.78
C TYR A 96 -1.32 23.35 -8.32
N GLU A 97 -1.02 24.36 -7.49
CA GLU A 97 0.31 24.52 -6.91
C GLU A 97 0.43 23.78 -5.58
N HIS A 98 1.45 22.95 -5.44
CA HIS A 98 1.80 22.34 -4.15
C HIS A 98 3.31 22.35 -3.91
N SER A 99 3.70 22.52 -2.65
CA SER A 99 5.08 22.40 -2.20
C SER A 99 5.53 20.93 -2.23
N SER A 100 6.63 20.62 -2.92
CA SER A 100 7.28 19.32 -2.87
C SER A 100 8.15 19.18 -1.61
N ALA A 101 8.22 17.99 -1.03
CA ALA A 101 9.13 17.71 0.07
C ALA A 101 10.57 17.58 -0.43
N ASP A 102 11.52 18.13 0.32
CA ASP A 102 12.96 18.09 0.01
C ASP A 102 13.61 16.76 0.46
N GLY A 103 12.92 15.97 1.28
CA GLY A 103 13.39 14.65 1.72
C GLY A 103 12.48 14.02 2.78
N VAL A 104 12.62 12.70 2.93
CA VAL A 104 11.81 11.88 3.85
C VAL A 104 12.70 11.13 4.84
N GLN A 105 12.26 11.07 6.10
CA GLN A 105 12.85 10.22 7.15
C GLN A 105 11.84 9.17 7.62
N LEU A 106 12.33 7.99 7.97
CA LEU A 106 11.57 6.91 8.60
C LEU A 106 11.99 6.79 10.06
N ASN A 107 11.04 6.89 10.97
CA ASN A 107 11.27 6.85 12.41
C ASN A 107 10.31 5.86 13.10
N LEU A 108 10.77 5.27 14.20
CA LEU A 108 9.94 4.51 15.13
C LEU A 108 10.22 5.02 16.55
N LYS A 109 9.16 5.40 17.29
CA LYS A 109 9.30 5.88 18.68
C LYS A 109 10.27 7.09 18.82
N GLY A 110 10.33 7.94 17.80
CA GLY A 110 11.27 9.06 17.75
C GLY A 110 12.72 8.69 17.40
N THR A 111 13.06 7.40 17.32
CA THR A 111 14.34 6.91 16.81
C THR A 111 14.29 6.89 15.28
N MET A 112 15.29 7.51 14.64
CA MET A 112 15.40 7.52 13.19
C MET A 112 15.97 6.18 12.70
N ILE A 113 15.18 5.47 11.89
CA ILE A 113 15.58 4.22 11.22
C ILE A 113 16.38 4.57 9.96
N ARG A 114 15.88 5.50 9.15
CA ARG A 114 16.57 5.95 7.93
C ARG A 114 16.26 7.40 7.58
N ASN A 115 17.23 8.03 6.90
CA ASN A 115 17.14 9.40 6.43
C ASN A 115 17.32 9.48 4.91
N ASN A 116 16.78 10.56 4.34
CA ASN A 116 16.87 10.92 2.93
C ASN A 116 16.41 9.79 2.00
N MET A 117 15.26 9.20 2.35
CA MET A 117 14.65 8.14 1.57
C MET A 117 13.96 8.71 0.34
N ASN A 118 14.12 8.03 -0.79
CA ASN A 118 13.23 8.19 -1.93
C ASN A 118 11.97 7.38 -1.64
N VAL A 119 10.83 8.05 -1.58
CA VAL A 119 9.54 7.42 -1.29
C VAL A 119 8.64 7.57 -2.50
N VAL A 120 8.08 6.46 -2.96
CA VAL A 120 7.07 6.41 -4.01
C VAL A 120 5.74 6.07 -3.35
N PHE A 121 4.72 6.87 -3.64
CA PHE A 121 3.35 6.53 -3.29
C PHE A 121 2.77 5.73 -4.45
N ASP A 122 2.45 4.47 -4.19
CA ASP A 122 1.92 3.55 -5.17
C ASP A 122 0.51 3.11 -4.75
N SER A 123 -0.37 2.99 -5.75
CA SER A 123 -1.73 2.44 -5.60
C SER A 123 -1.87 1.08 -6.28
N GLY A 124 -0.87 0.63 -7.03
CA GLY A 124 -0.83 -0.65 -7.73
C GLY A 124 -0.39 -1.83 -6.87
N SER A 125 -0.06 -1.60 -5.60
CA SER A 125 0.34 -2.64 -4.65
C SER A 125 -0.44 -2.57 -3.34
N ALA A 126 -0.68 -3.73 -2.72
CA ALA A 126 -1.39 -3.84 -1.44
C ALA A 126 -0.47 -3.65 -0.22
N PHE A 127 0.85 -3.78 -0.39
CA PHE A 127 1.85 -3.73 0.67
C PHE A 127 2.88 -2.64 0.44
N THR A 128 3.48 -2.16 1.54
CA THR A 128 4.62 -1.24 1.47
C THR A 128 5.91 -2.02 1.28
N PHE A 129 6.74 -1.60 0.33
CA PHE A 129 8.04 -2.21 0.06
C PHE A 129 9.18 -1.30 0.51
N PHE A 130 10.20 -1.91 1.09
CA PHE A 130 11.44 -1.27 1.47
C PHE A 130 12.61 -1.94 0.73
N ASP A 131 13.67 -1.20 0.43
CA ASP A 131 14.94 -1.83 0.08
C ASP A 131 15.43 -2.70 1.24
N SER A 132 16.25 -3.70 0.92
CA SER A 132 16.72 -4.73 1.84
C SER A 132 17.25 -4.17 3.17
N GLN A 133 18.07 -3.10 3.13
CA GLN A 133 18.63 -2.50 4.34
C GLN A 133 17.55 -1.82 5.20
N THR A 134 16.66 -1.05 4.57
CA THR A 134 15.58 -0.36 5.28
C THR A 134 14.57 -1.33 5.84
N TYR A 135 14.29 -2.40 5.09
CA TYR A 135 13.41 -3.48 5.48
C TYR A 135 13.92 -4.16 6.76
N GLN A 136 15.18 -4.62 6.75
CA GLN A 136 15.80 -5.23 7.92
C GLN A 136 15.85 -4.28 9.12
N ALA A 137 16.26 -3.03 8.92
CA ALA A 137 16.32 -2.05 10.02
C ALA A 137 14.93 -1.75 10.61
N THR A 138 13.88 -1.74 9.78
CA THR A 138 12.49 -1.56 10.24
C THR A 138 12.02 -2.77 11.02
N ASN A 139 12.30 -3.97 10.52
CA ASN A 139 12.00 -5.24 11.17
C ASN A 139 12.65 -5.36 12.55
N ASP A 140 13.93 -5.01 12.65
CA ASP A 140 14.68 -5.00 13.90
C ASP A 140 14.10 -3.97 14.88
N ALA A 141 13.77 -2.77 14.40
CA ALA A 141 13.22 -1.71 15.23
C ALA A 141 11.82 -2.07 15.75
N VAL A 142 10.96 -2.63 14.91
CA VAL A 142 9.63 -3.11 15.31
C VAL A 142 9.77 -4.21 16.36
N THR A 143 10.57 -5.24 16.08
CA THR A 143 10.81 -6.37 16.98
C THR A 143 11.37 -5.92 18.33
N GLY A 144 12.40 -5.05 18.30
CA GLY A 144 13.01 -4.50 19.51
C GLY A 144 12.11 -3.56 20.32
N SER A 145 11.00 -3.10 19.74
CA SER A 145 10.00 -2.28 20.43
C SER A 145 8.93 -3.10 21.16
N LEU A 146 8.84 -4.41 20.87
CA LEU A 146 7.85 -5.29 21.47
C LEU A 146 8.20 -5.65 22.90
N GLY A 147 7.17 -5.79 23.73
CA GLY A 147 7.30 -6.38 25.05
C GLY A 147 7.32 -7.91 25.01
N ASN A 148 7.46 -8.53 26.18
CA ASN A 148 7.56 -9.99 26.32
C ASN A 148 6.21 -10.73 26.18
N SER A 149 5.12 -10.01 25.87
CA SER A 149 3.77 -10.58 25.75
C SER A 149 3.53 -11.29 24.42
N LEU A 150 4.42 -11.12 23.45
CA LEU A 150 4.35 -11.73 22.14
C LEU A 150 5.52 -12.70 21.92
N THR A 151 5.25 -13.82 21.28
CA THR A 151 6.26 -14.82 20.91
C THR A 151 6.39 -14.87 19.39
N PRO A 152 7.61 -14.77 18.82
CA PRO A 152 7.83 -14.96 17.39
C PRO A 152 7.36 -16.34 16.92
N VAL A 153 6.81 -16.41 15.72
CA VAL A 153 6.45 -17.66 15.04
C VAL A 153 6.95 -17.62 13.62
N ALA A 154 7.41 -18.76 13.11
CA ALA A 154 7.78 -18.90 11.71
C ALA A 154 6.51 -19.03 10.86
N ASP A 155 6.56 -18.46 9.66
CA ASP A 155 5.51 -18.52 8.65
C ASP A 155 6.16 -18.73 7.27
N THR A 156 5.44 -19.34 6.34
CA THR A 156 5.96 -19.63 4.99
C THR A 156 5.85 -18.45 4.03
N GLU A 157 4.92 -17.54 4.29
CA GLU A 157 4.61 -16.39 3.44
C GLU A 157 5.15 -15.09 4.05
N PHE A 158 5.19 -14.98 5.38
CA PHE A 158 5.58 -13.74 6.06
C PHE A 158 6.85 -13.91 6.91
N GLU A 159 7.83 -13.02 6.69
CA GLU A 159 9.12 -13.07 7.41
C GLU A 159 9.00 -12.75 8.91
N LEU A 160 7.99 -12.00 9.30
CA LEU A 160 7.76 -11.60 10.68
C LEU A 160 6.33 -11.87 11.12
N CYS A 161 6.17 -12.82 12.04
CA CYS A 161 4.90 -13.16 12.65
C CYS A 161 5.06 -13.34 14.15
N TRP A 162 4.02 -12.99 14.90
CA TRP A 162 3.97 -13.16 16.36
C TRP A 162 2.63 -13.71 16.81
N LYS A 163 2.65 -14.46 17.92
CA LYS A 163 1.45 -14.90 18.63
C LYS A 163 1.43 -14.37 20.06
N GLY A 164 0.24 -14.08 20.57
CA GLY A 164 0.00 -13.87 21.99
C GLY A 164 -0.37 -15.16 22.71
N SER A 165 -0.72 -15.05 23.99
CA SER A 165 -1.21 -16.20 24.78
C SER A 165 -2.54 -16.76 24.25
N ASN A 166 -3.35 -15.92 23.61
CA ASN A 166 -4.61 -16.29 22.97
C ASN A 166 -4.55 -15.90 21.49
N LYS A 167 -5.38 -16.56 20.66
CA LYS A 167 -5.56 -16.19 19.25
C LYS A 167 -6.19 -14.80 19.15
N PHE A 168 -5.58 -13.92 18.36
CA PHE A 168 -6.14 -12.61 18.02
C PHE A 168 -7.21 -12.77 16.93
N LYS A 169 -8.32 -12.03 17.07
CA LYS A 169 -9.41 -12.02 16.08
C LYS A 169 -9.40 -10.78 15.20
N SER A 170 -8.72 -9.73 15.63
CA SER A 170 -8.63 -8.47 14.89
C SER A 170 -7.35 -7.72 15.24
N VAL A 171 -6.95 -6.79 14.35
CA VAL A 171 -5.81 -5.91 14.63
C VAL A 171 -6.08 -5.01 15.85
N GLY A 172 -7.35 -4.70 16.13
CA GLY A 172 -7.74 -3.93 17.31
C GLY A 172 -7.34 -4.59 18.64
N GLU A 173 -7.26 -5.91 18.71
CA GLU A 173 -6.83 -6.65 19.91
C GLU A 173 -5.31 -6.66 20.09
N VAL A 174 -4.54 -6.46 19.01
CA VAL A 174 -3.08 -6.57 19.03
C VAL A 174 -2.37 -5.22 18.95
N LYS A 175 -3.02 -4.18 18.42
CA LYS A 175 -2.38 -2.88 18.17
C LYS A 175 -1.69 -2.25 19.37
N SER A 176 -2.16 -2.50 20.59
CA SER A 176 -1.57 -1.94 21.82
C SER A 176 -0.16 -2.46 22.11
N PHE A 177 0.20 -3.62 21.57
CA PHE A 177 1.56 -4.18 21.72
C PHE A 177 2.58 -3.51 20.79
N PHE A 178 2.11 -2.90 19.71
CA PHE A 178 2.94 -2.33 18.66
C PHE A 178 2.97 -0.80 18.74
N LYS A 179 3.97 -0.19 18.09
CA LYS A 179 4.18 1.26 18.11
C LYS A 179 4.04 1.85 16.71
N PRO A 180 3.35 3.00 16.55
CA PRO A 180 3.26 3.65 15.24
C PRO A 180 4.63 3.91 14.62
N ILE A 181 4.71 3.72 13.32
CA ILE A 181 5.85 4.09 12.48
C ILE A 181 5.57 5.49 11.92
N PHE A 182 6.59 6.31 11.74
CA PHE A 182 6.45 7.69 11.32
C PHE A 182 7.29 7.95 10.07
N LEU A 183 6.67 8.54 9.05
CA LEU A 183 7.39 9.21 7.97
C LEU A 183 7.44 10.71 8.25
N ILE A 184 8.63 11.30 8.22
CA ILE A 184 8.83 12.73 8.46
C ILE A 184 9.30 13.36 7.15
N PHE A 185 8.42 14.14 6.55
CA PHE A 185 8.68 14.93 5.35
C PHE A 185 9.26 16.27 5.74
N ARG A 186 10.32 16.72 5.04
CA ARG A 186 10.91 18.04 5.23
C ARG A 186 10.61 18.96 4.06
N PHE A 187 10.31 20.21 4.38
CA PHE A 187 10.06 21.31 3.45
C PHE A 187 10.89 22.51 3.91
N GLY A 188 12.16 22.55 3.52
CA GLY A 188 13.16 23.46 4.04
C GLY A 188 13.30 23.35 5.56
N LYS A 189 12.92 24.41 6.27
CA LYS A 189 12.93 24.46 7.75
C LYS A 189 11.69 23.83 8.40
N LYS A 190 10.64 23.55 7.64
CA LYS A 190 9.39 22.95 8.13
C LYS A 190 9.46 21.43 8.04
N LYS A 191 8.71 20.75 8.91
CA LYS A 191 8.50 19.30 8.86
C LYS A 191 7.02 18.97 8.96
N ALA A 192 6.61 17.91 8.26
CA ALA A 192 5.32 17.27 8.41
C ALA A 192 5.55 15.81 8.81
N THR A 193 4.68 15.28 9.66
CA THR A 193 4.74 13.88 10.11
C THR A 193 3.52 13.15 9.60
N PHE A 194 3.74 12.00 8.98
CA PHE A 194 2.72 11.05 8.59
C PHE A 194 2.81 9.84 9.52
N ASP A 195 1.75 9.64 10.29
CA ASP A 195 1.65 8.58 11.28
C ASP A 195 1.10 7.32 10.61
N ILE A 196 1.84 6.22 10.73
CA ILE A 196 1.44 4.90 10.27
C ILE A 196 1.10 4.09 11.52
N PRO A 197 -0.17 4.03 11.94
CA PRO A 197 -0.58 3.30 13.12
C PRO A 197 -0.45 1.78 12.88
N PRO A 198 -0.42 0.94 13.94
CA PRO A 198 -0.36 -0.51 13.83
C PRO A 198 -1.40 -1.11 12.88
N GLU A 199 -2.59 -0.52 12.81
CA GLU A 199 -3.66 -0.91 11.89
C GLU A 199 -3.26 -0.85 10.40
N ASN A 200 -2.25 -0.05 10.04
CA ASN A 200 -1.82 0.14 8.66
C ASN A 200 -0.60 -0.70 8.27
N TYR A 201 0.00 -1.46 9.20
CA TYR A 201 1.12 -2.36 8.88
C TYR A 201 1.01 -3.73 9.58
N LEU A 202 -0.06 -3.98 10.33
CA LEU A 202 -0.39 -5.29 10.88
C LEU A 202 -1.66 -5.83 10.23
N PHE A 203 -1.67 -7.13 10.01
CA PHE A 203 -2.85 -7.89 9.59
C PHE A 203 -2.87 -9.20 10.37
N ILE A 204 -4.07 -9.79 10.50
CA ILE A 204 -4.24 -11.06 11.20
C ILE A 204 -4.17 -12.18 10.18
N VAL A 205 -3.16 -13.03 10.30
CA VAL A 205 -3.06 -14.28 9.55
C VAL A 205 -3.63 -15.43 10.37
N SER A 206 -4.42 -16.26 9.73
CA SER A 206 -4.83 -17.54 10.32
C SER A 206 -3.70 -18.52 10.06
N THR A 207 -2.88 -18.80 11.08
CA THR A 207 -1.87 -19.85 10.97
C THR A 207 -2.56 -21.17 10.61
N SER A 208 -2.20 -21.75 9.46
CA SER A 208 -2.61 -23.11 9.06
C SER A 208 -1.99 -24.16 9.95
#